data_AF-A0A2V9JZH7-F1
#
_entry.id   AF-A0A2V9JZH7-F1
#
_cell.length_a   1.000
_cell.length_b   1.000
_cell.length_c   1.000
_cell.angle_alpha   90.00
_cell.angle_beta   90.00
_cell.angle_gamma   90.00
#
_symmetry.space_group_name_H-M   'P 1'
#
loop_
_entity.id
_entity.type
_entity.pdbx_description
1 polymer ?
#
loop_
_entity_poly.entity_id
_entity_poly.type
_entity_poly.pdbx_seq_one_letter_code
_entity_poly.pdbx_strand_id
1 'polypeptide(L)' 'MAKLQRDPIRLERIHNEVVVDAYGPEEQSMGWYYLSGEKNPIPIPVKVYRCQVGFAQAVSEQ' A
#
# COMPACT_ATOMS: atom_id res chain seq x y z
N MET A 1 13.43 -5.03 8.60
CA MET A 1 12.30 -5.36 7.69
C MET A 1 12.22 -6.87 7.56
N ALA A 2 11.06 -7.47 7.82
CA ALA A 2 10.89 -8.90 7.55
C ALA A 2 11.08 -9.12 6.05
N LYS A 3 12.10 -9.88 5.66
CA LYS A 3 12.33 -10.24 4.26
C LYS A 3 11.22 -11.20 3.87
N LEU A 4 10.23 -10.70 3.15
CA LEU A 4 9.22 -11.56 2.53
C LEU A 4 9.93 -12.51 1.54
N GLN A 5 9.54 -13.78 1.54
CA GLN A 5 10.02 -14.74 0.53
C GLN A 5 9.68 -14.18 -0.85
N ARG A 6 10.64 -14.28 -1.77
CA ARG A 6 10.53 -13.65 -3.08
C ARG A 6 9.85 -14.64 -4.03
N ASP A 7 8.53 -14.54 -4.14
CA ASP A 7 7.75 -15.38 -5.05
C ASP A 7 7.92 -14.91 -6.51
N PRO A 8 8.57 -15.68 -7.40
CA PRO A 8 8.83 -15.26 -8.77
C PRO A 8 7.54 -15.05 -9.58
N ILE A 9 6.54 -15.90 -9.35
CA ILE A 9 5.21 -15.80 -9.99
C ILE A 9 4.51 -14.49 -9.61
N ARG A 10 4.67 -14.04 -8.35
CA ARG A 10 4.10 -12.77 -7.89
C ARG A 10 4.77 -11.59 -8.59
N LEU A 11 6.10 -11.63 -8.74
CA LEU A 11 6.86 -10.57 -9.38
C LEU A 11 6.54 -10.45 -10.87
N GLU A 12 6.46 -11.58 -11.58
CA GLU A 12 6.09 -11.61 -12.99
C GLU A 12 4.70 -10.99 -13.22
N ARG A 13 3.73 -11.31 -12.34
CA ARG A 13 2.40 -10.69 -12.39
C ARG A 13 2.42 -9.21 -12.06
N ILE A 14 3.22 -8.77 -11.10
CA ILE A 14 3.35 -7.33 -10.80
C ILE A 14 3.93 -6.59 -12.02
N HIS A 15 4.95 -7.15 -12.65
CA HIS A 15 5.57 -6.56 -13.83
C HIS A 15 4.63 -6.53 -15.04
N ASN A 16 3.89 -7.61 -15.28
CA ASN A 16 3.04 -7.78 -16.47
C ASN A 16 1.59 -7.33 -16.29
N GLU A 17 1.13 -7.01 -15.07
CA GLU A 17 -0.25 -6.55 -14.82
C GLU A 17 -0.30 -5.18 -14.11
N VAL A 18 0.72 -4.79 -13.33
CA VAL A 18 0.66 -3.60 -12.45
C VAL A 18 1.61 -2.49 -12.91
N VAL A 19 2.79 -2.86 -13.40
CA VAL A 19 3.86 -1.94 -13.83
C VAL A 19 4.04 -2.03 -15.35
N VAL A 20 2.97 -2.31 -16.08
CA VAL A 20 3.02 -2.32 -17.55
C VAL A 20 3.06 -0.87 -18.03
N ASP A 21 4.13 -0.52 -18.74
CA ASP A 21 4.38 0.80 -19.33
C ASP A 21 4.36 1.99 -18.36
N ALA A 22 4.50 1.72 -17.05
CA ALA A 22 4.61 2.75 -16.01
C ALA A 22 6.09 3.07 -15.75
N TYR A 23 6.62 4.05 -16.49
CA TYR A 23 8.02 4.47 -16.40
C TYR A 23 8.25 5.45 -15.24
N GLY A 24 7.20 6.13 -14.77
CA GLY A 24 7.23 7.04 -13.64
C GLY A 24 6.67 6.47 -12.32
N PRO A 25 7.12 6.97 -11.16
CA PRO A 25 6.58 6.55 -9.86
C PRO A 25 5.09 6.92 -9.69
N GLU A 26 4.63 7.99 -10.32
CA GLU A 26 3.22 8.40 -10.31
C GLU A 26 2.34 7.38 -11.04
N GLU A 27 2.77 6.92 -12.23
CA GLU A 27 2.04 5.94 -13.04
C GLU A 27 1.97 4.58 -12.35
N GLN A 28 3.07 4.16 -11.70
CA GLN A 28 3.10 2.93 -10.93
C GLN A 28 2.08 2.95 -9.78
N SER A 29 1.95 4.10 -9.09
CA SER A 29 0.96 4.24 -8.02
C SER A 29 -0.48 4.11 -8.49
N MET A 30 -0.77 4.59 -9.71
CA MET A 30 -2.08 4.47 -10.34
C MET A 30 -2.39 3.03 -10.73
N GLY A 31 -1.41 2.28 -11.26
CA GLY A 31 -1.56 0.85 -11.59
C GLY A 31 -1.96 0.01 -10.37
N TRP A 32 -1.38 0.29 -9.20
CA TRP A 32 -1.77 -0.35 -7.94
C TRP A 32 -3.21 -0.04 -7.52
N TYR A 33 -3.66 1.20 -7.72
CA TYR A 33 -5.01 1.64 -7.34
C TYR A 33 -6.09 0.92 -8.15
N TYR A 34 -5.96 0.89 -9.47
CA TYR A 34 -6.94 0.24 -10.36
C TYR A 34 -7.00 -1.27 -10.15
N LEU A 35 -5.83 -1.93 -10.07
CA LEU A 35 -5.78 -3.38 -9.88
C LEU A 35 -6.38 -3.82 -8.53
N SER A 36 -6.20 -3.00 -7.47
CA SER A 36 -6.71 -3.31 -6.13
C SER A 36 -8.24 -3.19 -6.06
N GLY A 37 -8.82 -2.25 -6.81
CA GLY A 37 -10.28 -2.08 -6.91
C GLY A 37 -10.97 -3.21 -7.66
N GLU A 38 -10.39 -3.66 -8.77
CA GLU A 38 -10.97 -4.73 -9.60
C GLU A 38 -10.87 -6.12 -8.96
N LYS A 39 -9.79 -6.41 -8.23
CA LYS A 39 -9.55 -7.74 -7.66
C LYS A 39 -10.28 -8.01 -6.35
N ASN A 40 -10.96 -7.04 -5.76
CA ASN A 40 -11.61 -7.19 -4.46
C ASN A 40 -13.14 -7.00 -4.52
N PRO A 41 -13.88 -7.85 -5.26
CA PRO A 41 -15.35 -7.77 -5.34
C PRO A 41 -16.06 -8.19 -4.04
N ILE A 42 -15.33 -8.73 -3.07
CA ILE A 42 -15.89 -9.26 -1.82
C ILE A 42 -15.47 -8.36 -0.65
N PRO A 43 -16.41 -7.88 0.18
CA PRO A 43 -16.09 -7.15 1.40
C PRO A 43 -15.40 -8.08 2.40
N ILE A 44 -14.12 -7.85 2.64
CA ILE A 44 -13.33 -8.57 3.66
C ILE A 44 -13.32 -7.77 4.97
N PRO A 45 -13.53 -8.39 6.13
CA PRO A 45 -13.40 -7.70 7.40
C PRO A 45 -11.93 -7.32 7.64
N VAL A 46 -11.65 -6.02 7.70
CA VAL A 46 -10.30 -5.48 7.94
C VAL A 46 -10.16 -5.00 9.38
N LYS A 47 -9.00 -5.27 10.00
CA LYS A 47 -8.63 -4.69 11.29
C LYS A 47 -7.87 -3.39 11.04
N VAL A 48 -8.48 -2.27 11.40
CA VAL A 48 -7.82 -0.96 11.36
C VAL A 48 -7.15 -0.71 12.70
N TYR A 49 -5.83 -0.61 12.71
CA TYR A 49 -5.07 -0.24 13.90
C TYR A 49 -4.84 1.26 13.89
N ARG A 50 -5.43 1.97 14.85
CA ARG A 50 -5.21 3.40 15.05
C ARG A 50 -4.01 3.60 15.98
N CYS A 51 -2.93 4.19 15.49
CA CYS A 51 -1.83 4.62 16.34
C CYS A 51 -2.17 6.00 16.91
N GLN A 52 -2.44 6.10 18.21
CA GLN A 52 -2.53 7.39 18.88
C GLN A 52 -1.11 7.91 19.12
N VAL A 53 -0.65 8.82 18.28
CA VAL A 53 0.52 9.63 18.59
C VAL A 53 0.09 10.69 19.60
N GLY A 54 0.50 10.54 20.85
CA GLY A 54 0.25 11.53 21.89
C GLY A 54 1.04 12.80 21.58
N PHE A 55 0.36 13.85 21.12
CA PHE A 55 0.93 15.19 21.11
C PHE A 55 0.89 15.73 22.55
N ALA A 56 2.01 15.60 23.26
CA ALA A 56 2.22 16.31 24.52
C ALA A 56 2.45 17.79 24.19
N GLN A 57 1.38 18.56 24.17
CA GLN A 57 1.46 20.02 24.09
C GLN A 57 1.84 20.54 25.48
N ALA A 58 3.14 20.72 25.69
CA ALA A 58 3.65 21.44 26.85
C ALA A 58 3.25 22.91 26.69
N VAL A 59 2.13 23.31 27.29
CA VAL A 59 1.76 24.71 27.45
C VAL A 59 2.59 25.24 28.61
N SER A 60 3.70 25.90 28.30
CA SER A 60 4.40 26.74 29.27
C SER A 60 3.62 28.05 29.41
N GLU A 61 2.84 28.16 30.47
CA GLU A 61 2.22 29.42 30.89
C GLU A 61 3.30 30.24 31.63
N GLN A 62 3.61 31.42 31.09
CA GLN A 62 4.40 32.47 31.74
C GLN A 62 3.46 33.57 32.23
#